data_AF-A0A381STB6-F1
#
_entry.id   AF-A0A381STB6-F1
#
_cell.length_a   1.000
_cell.length_b   1.000
_cell.length_c   1.000
_cell.angle_alpha   90.00
_cell.angle_beta   90.00
_cell.angle_gamma   90.00
#
_symmetry.space_group_name_H-M   'P 1'
#
loop_
_entity.id
_entity.type
_entity.pdbx_description
1 polymer ?
#
loop_
_entity_poly.entity_id
_entity_poly.type
_entity_poly.pdbx_seq_one_letter_code
_entity_poly.pdbx_strand_id
1 'polypeptide(L)'
;MLLAVIVTLARIESETGIIGWELIVGGLAVGTIIGAWMALRVEMTGMPEMVALFNGFGGGASALVALSEVLSRLDAGNIPEGIPLYATWIAIGLSGLVGWITLSGSLVAMMKLKGGFSLPGGKWVRFPTWGPPWLNSVKVLLLFACLGFIWLSIQEPTNEQWIYGLIACATLLGILFVLPIGGADMPVVVSLLNSLSGIAAAFTGFVLMNNVLIIAGSMVGAAGLILTFIMCKAMNRELRDVLFKAFGGGSDRETVTRTKVGSDPDEVAMLCDGIAKCIIVPGYGMAVSQCQHQVREFAEILE
;
A
#
# COMPACT_ATOMS: atom_id res chain seq x y z
N MET A 1 11.23 -3.43 17.52
CA MET A 1 11.78 -4.15 16.35
C MET A 1 13.06 -4.90 16.66
N LEU A 2 14.18 -4.22 16.96
CA LEU A 2 15.47 -4.88 17.23
C LEU A 2 15.38 -6.02 18.25
N LEU A 3 14.72 -5.79 19.40
CA LEU A 3 14.52 -6.83 20.41
C LEU A 3 13.77 -8.05 19.87
N ALA A 4 12.71 -7.85 19.07
CA ALA A 4 11.93 -8.95 18.49
C ALA A 4 12.78 -9.80 17.51
N VAL A 5 13.64 -9.16 16.72
CA VAL A 5 14.57 -9.85 15.82
C VAL A 5 15.57 -10.68 16.63
N ILE A 6 16.20 -10.09 17.65
CA ILE A 6 17.17 -10.80 18.51
C ILE A 6 16.52 -12.00 19.21
N VAL A 7 15.34 -11.83 19.79
CA VAL A 7 14.61 -12.92 20.46
C VAL A 7 14.28 -14.04 19.47
N THR A 8 13.87 -13.70 18.25
CA THR A 8 13.56 -14.71 17.22
C THR A 8 14.81 -15.47 16.80
N LEU A 9 15.94 -14.79 16.61
CA LEU A 9 17.23 -15.42 16.28
C LEU A 9 17.70 -16.37 17.38
N ALA A 10 17.67 -15.92 18.64
CA ALA A 10 18.05 -16.74 19.79
C ALA A 10 17.16 -17.98 19.93
N ARG A 11 15.86 -17.85 19.65
CA ARG A 11 14.92 -18.98 19.66
C ARG A 11 15.26 -20.00 18.57
N ILE A 12 15.50 -19.55 17.33
CA ILE A 12 15.87 -20.43 16.21
C ILE A 12 17.16 -21.20 16.54
N GLU A 13 18.17 -20.51 17.06
CA GLU A 13 19.44 -21.11 17.47
C GLU A 13 19.25 -22.20 18.52
N SER A 14 18.43 -21.92 19.55
CA SER A 14 18.16 -22.87 20.63
C SER A 14 17.31 -24.08 20.23
N GLU A 15 16.35 -23.93 19.31
CA GLU A 15 15.39 -24.98 18.97
C GLU A 15 15.85 -25.88 17.82
N THR A 16 16.52 -25.33 16.81
CA THR A 16 16.79 -26.05 15.56
C THR A 16 18.26 -26.43 15.36
N GLY A 17 19.20 -25.75 16.02
CA GLY A 17 20.64 -26.01 15.91
C GLY A 17 21.22 -25.93 14.48
N ILE A 18 20.44 -25.49 13.48
CA ILE A 18 20.79 -25.54 12.06
C ILE A 18 21.08 -24.15 11.51
N ILE A 19 22.14 -24.17 10.69
CA ILE A 19 22.92 -23.08 10.13
C ILE A 19 22.22 -22.55 8.88
N GLY A 20 21.52 -21.44 9.03
CA GLY A 20 21.05 -20.57 7.95
C GLY A 20 21.49 -19.11 8.16
N TRP A 21 22.47 -18.88 9.05
CA TRP A 21 22.92 -17.55 9.44
C TRP A 21 23.32 -16.70 8.24
N GLU A 22 23.95 -17.29 7.22
CA GLU A 22 24.35 -16.59 6.00
C GLU A 22 23.14 -16.01 5.25
N LEU A 23 22.05 -16.77 5.11
CA LEU A 23 20.84 -16.31 4.43
C LEU A 23 20.06 -15.31 5.27
N ILE A 24 19.95 -15.53 6.58
CA ILE A 24 19.20 -14.65 7.49
C ILE A 24 19.94 -13.32 7.66
N VAL A 25 21.23 -13.36 8.00
CA VAL A 25 22.06 -12.16 8.18
C VAL A 25 22.30 -11.47 6.84
N GLY A 26 22.55 -12.22 5.77
CA GLY A 26 22.69 -11.68 4.43
C GLY A 26 21.43 -10.96 3.97
N GLY A 27 20.26 -11.61 4.10
CA GLY A 27 18.96 -11.01 3.78
C GLY A 27 18.65 -9.78 4.62
N LEU A 28 18.89 -9.83 5.94
CA LEU A 28 18.71 -8.70 6.84
C LEU A 28 19.65 -7.54 6.48
N ALA A 29 20.93 -7.82 6.20
CA ALA A 29 21.92 -6.82 5.83
C ALA A 29 21.55 -6.14 4.49
N VAL A 30 21.27 -6.94 3.45
CA VAL A 30 20.88 -6.42 2.13
C VAL A 30 19.58 -5.61 2.22
N GLY A 31 18.56 -6.13 2.90
CA GLY A 31 17.30 -5.42 3.10
C GLY A 31 17.46 -4.10 3.87
N THR A 32 18.26 -4.11 4.93
CA THR A 32 18.53 -2.91 5.74
C THR A 32 19.33 -1.87 4.94
N ILE A 33 20.36 -2.28 4.20
CA ILE A 33 21.18 -1.38 3.39
C ILE A 33 20.35 -0.73 2.29
N ILE A 34 19.60 -1.53 1.51
CA ILE A 34 18.78 -0.99 0.42
C ILE A 34 17.65 -0.12 0.99
N GLY A 35 16.98 -0.57 2.06
CA GLY A 35 15.92 0.19 2.72
C GLY A 35 16.41 1.53 3.26
N ALA A 36 17.52 1.54 3.99
CA ALA A 36 18.13 2.76 4.52
C ALA A 36 18.60 3.68 3.40
N TRP A 37 19.25 3.14 2.37
CA TRP A 37 19.70 3.92 1.23
C TRP A 37 18.55 4.60 0.49
N MET A 38 17.45 3.88 0.23
CA MET A 38 16.26 4.46 -0.40
C MET A 38 15.59 5.52 0.48
N ALA A 39 15.49 5.27 1.80
CA ALA A 39 14.87 6.21 2.74
C ALA A 39 15.68 7.50 2.91
N LEU A 40 17.01 7.42 2.92
CA LEU A 40 17.89 8.58 3.10
C LEU A 40 18.06 9.43 1.83
N ARG A 41 17.80 8.87 0.65
CA ARG A 41 17.95 9.58 -0.63
C ARG A 41 16.66 10.19 -1.18
N VAL A 42 15.48 9.79 -0.69
CA VAL A 42 14.23 10.33 -1.22
C VAL A 42 14.02 11.78 -0.78
N GLU A 43 13.56 12.61 -1.71
CA GLU A 43 13.11 13.97 -1.41
C GLU A 43 11.79 13.95 -0.62
N MET A 44 11.55 14.97 0.20
CA MET A 44 10.33 15.05 1.04
C MET A 44 9.04 15.07 0.21
N THR A 45 9.09 15.56 -1.04
CA THR A 45 7.97 15.53 -2.01
C THR A 45 7.66 14.11 -2.51
N GLY A 46 8.67 13.23 -2.57
CA GLY A 46 8.56 11.82 -2.94
C GLY A 46 8.28 10.88 -1.76
N MET A 47 7.95 11.42 -0.58
CA MET A 47 7.63 10.60 0.58
C MET A 47 6.40 9.68 0.35
N PRO A 48 5.29 10.13 -0.29
CA PRO A 48 4.10 9.29 -0.45
C PRO A 48 4.33 8.01 -1.27
N GLU A 49 5.11 8.10 -2.35
CA GLU A 49 5.45 6.97 -3.23
C GLU A 49 6.40 5.97 -2.57
N MET A 50 7.33 6.46 -1.72
CA MET A 50 8.20 5.61 -0.92
C MET A 50 7.45 4.86 0.17
N VAL A 51 6.51 5.54 0.84
CA VAL A 51 5.63 4.89 1.82
C VAL A 51 4.79 3.80 1.16
N ALA A 52 4.23 4.07 -0.03
CA ALA A 52 3.53 3.05 -0.81
C ALA A 52 4.43 1.83 -1.07
N LEU A 53 5.65 2.04 -1.57
CA LEU A 53 6.59 0.96 -1.87
C LEU A 53 6.94 0.10 -0.64
N PHE A 54 7.33 0.72 0.47
CA PHE A 54 7.69 0.00 1.70
C PHE A 54 6.51 -0.78 2.27
N ASN A 55 5.32 -0.21 2.18
CA ASN A 55 4.12 -0.93 2.56
C ASN A 55 3.85 -2.16 1.68
N GLY A 56 4.08 -2.02 0.37
CA GLY A 56 4.05 -3.14 -0.58
C GLY A 56 5.00 -4.26 -0.19
N PHE A 57 6.24 -3.94 0.16
CA PHE A 57 7.22 -4.94 0.63
C PHE A 57 6.80 -5.62 1.94
N GLY A 58 6.16 -4.89 2.86
CA GLY A 58 5.57 -5.49 4.07
C GLY A 58 4.50 -6.53 3.75
N GLY A 59 3.54 -6.18 2.89
CA GLY A 59 2.50 -7.13 2.43
C GLY A 59 3.09 -8.32 1.65
N GLY A 60 4.08 -8.05 0.79
CA GLY A 60 4.79 -9.08 0.04
C GLY A 60 5.56 -10.05 0.94
N ALA A 61 6.19 -9.57 2.02
CA ALA A 61 6.85 -10.43 2.99
C ALA A 61 5.85 -11.39 3.66
N SER A 62 4.70 -10.90 4.10
CA SER A 62 3.61 -11.73 4.67
C SER A 62 3.11 -12.78 3.67
N ALA A 63 3.00 -12.42 2.38
CA ALA A 63 2.59 -13.33 1.33
C ALA A 63 3.63 -14.41 1.04
N LEU A 64 4.92 -14.05 1.00
CA LEU A 64 6.03 -14.97 0.79
C LEU A 64 6.21 -15.93 1.97
N VAL A 65 6.03 -15.46 3.20
CA VAL A 65 6.05 -16.33 4.39
C VAL A 65 4.90 -17.34 4.35
N ALA A 66 3.68 -16.90 3.98
CA ALA A 66 2.55 -17.81 3.82
C ALA A 66 2.78 -18.86 2.73
N LEU A 67 3.37 -18.46 1.60
CA LEU A 67 3.76 -19.38 0.52
C LEU A 67 4.84 -20.37 0.99
N SER A 68 5.87 -19.89 1.68
CA SER A 68 6.94 -20.74 2.22
C SER A 68 6.39 -21.77 3.21
N GLU A 69 5.46 -21.38 4.07
CA GLU A 69 4.85 -22.31 5.04
C GLU A 69 4.05 -23.41 4.34
N VAL A 70 3.23 -23.04 3.35
CA VAL A 70 2.40 -24.03 2.66
C VAL A 70 3.27 -25.02 1.89
N LEU A 71 4.27 -24.55 1.14
CA LEU A 71 5.18 -25.43 0.38
C LEU A 71 5.98 -26.33 1.32
N SER A 72 6.50 -25.78 2.43
CA SER A 72 7.24 -26.58 3.41
C SER A 72 6.39 -27.68 4.05
N ARG A 73 5.09 -27.44 4.28
CA ARG A 73 4.17 -28.46 4.81
C ARG A 73 3.85 -29.55 3.79
N LEU A 74 3.73 -29.18 2.51
CA LEU A 74 3.51 -30.11 1.41
C LEU A 74 4.73 -31.02 1.21
N ASP A 75 5.93 -30.44 1.16
CA ASP A 75 7.19 -31.19 1.01
C ASP A 75 7.44 -32.15 2.18
N ALA A 76 7.13 -31.73 3.40
CA ALA A 76 7.26 -32.57 4.60
C ALA A 76 6.12 -33.60 4.75
N GLY A 77 5.08 -33.55 3.92
CA GLY A 77 3.86 -34.35 4.09
C GLY A 77 3.11 -34.07 5.40
N ASN A 78 3.38 -32.94 6.05
CA ASN A 78 2.82 -32.56 7.35
C ASN A 78 1.58 -31.69 7.16
N ILE A 79 0.55 -32.31 6.58
CA ILE A 79 -0.75 -31.68 6.35
C ILE A 79 -1.62 -31.96 7.58
N PRO A 80 -2.03 -30.93 8.35
CA PRO A 80 -2.94 -31.13 9.47
C PRO A 80 -4.27 -31.72 9.00
N GLU A 81 -4.95 -32.45 9.86
CA GLU A 81 -6.29 -33.00 9.58
C GLU A 81 -7.36 -32.36 10.46
N GLY A 82 -8.61 -32.31 9.98
CA GLY A 82 -9.74 -31.78 10.74
C GLY A 82 -9.67 -30.26 10.98
N ILE A 83 -10.01 -29.81 12.19
CA ILE A 83 -10.13 -28.38 12.52
C ILE A 83 -8.81 -27.58 12.32
N PRO A 84 -7.63 -28.10 12.72
CA PRO A 84 -6.34 -27.43 12.48
C PRO A 84 -6.03 -27.15 11.00
N LEU A 85 -6.51 -28.01 10.08
CA LEU A 85 -6.37 -27.80 8.64
C LEU A 85 -7.04 -26.50 8.23
N TYR A 86 -8.34 -26.37 8.54
CA TYR A 86 -9.12 -25.18 8.23
C TYR A 86 -8.48 -23.91 8.80
N ALA A 87 -8.10 -23.94 10.09
CA ALA A 87 -7.50 -22.78 10.73
C ALA A 87 -6.20 -22.32 10.03
N THR A 88 -5.32 -23.27 9.73
CA THR A 88 -4.00 -22.99 9.14
C THR A 88 -4.13 -22.59 7.67
N TRP A 89 -4.90 -23.32 6.85
CA TRP A 89 -5.05 -23.03 5.42
C TRP A 89 -5.84 -21.76 5.16
N ILE A 90 -6.85 -21.44 5.98
CA ILE A 90 -7.56 -20.15 5.88
C ILE A 90 -6.59 -19.01 6.22
N ALA A 91 -5.78 -19.14 7.27
CA ALA A 91 -4.80 -18.12 7.64
C ALA A 91 -3.73 -17.92 6.55
N ILE A 92 -3.21 -19.01 5.97
CA ILE A 92 -2.27 -18.98 4.84
C ILE A 92 -2.93 -18.31 3.64
N GLY A 93 -4.14 -18.74 3.28
CA GLY A 93 -4.89 -18.22 2.15
C GLY A 93 -5.20 -16.74 2.27
N LEU A 94 -5.65 -16.28 3.44
CA LEU A 94 -5.93 -14.87 3.69
C LEU A 94 -4.65 -14.02 3.76
N SER A 95 -3.58 -14.53 4.36
CA SER A 95 -2.26 -13.88 4.36
C SER A 95 -1.74 -13.68 2.93
N GLY A 96 -1.83 -14.73 2.10
CA GLY A 96 -1.47 -14.67 0.69
C GLY A 96 -2.35 -13.69 -0.10
N LEU A 97 -3.67 -13.81 0.02
CA LEU A 97 -4.64 -12.94 -0.66
C LEU A 97 -4.36 -11.46 -0.37
N VAL A 98 -4.32 -11.10 0.92
CA VAL A 98 -4.16 -9.70 1.32
C VAL A 98 -2.74 -9.21 1.02
N GLY A 99 -1.72 -10.04 1.26
CA GLY A 99 -0.33 -9.68 1.02
C GLY A 99 -0.02 -9.44 -0.47
N TRP A 100 -0.48 -10.31 -1.37
CA TRP A 100 -0.28 -10.14 -2.81
C TRP A 100 -1.05 -8.95 -3.39
N ILE A 101 -2.30 -8.72 -2.95
CA ILE A 101 -3.06 -7.51 -3.30
C ILE A 101 -2.30 -6.25 -2.85
N THR A 102 -1.74 -6.29 -1.64
CA THR A 102 -1.04 -5.15 -1.06
C THR A 102 0.26 -4.87 -1.81
N LEU A 103 1.04 -5.90 -2.14
CA LEU A 103 2.27 -5.76 -2.90
C LEU A 103 1.99 -5.17 -4.29
N SER A 104 1.13 -5.80 -5.07
CA SER A 104 0.88 -5.37 -6.45
C SER A 104 0.16 -4.03 -6.51
N GLY A 105 -0.81 -3.79 -5.62
CA GLY A 105 -1.49 -2.50 -5.50
C GLY A 105 -0.54 -1.37 -5.10
N SER A 106 0.37 -1.62 -4.17
CA SER A 106 1.36 -0.63 -3.71
C SER A 106 2.38 -0.27 -4.80
N LEU A 107 2.79 -1.24 -5.62
CA LEU A 107 3.64 -0.97 -6.78
C LEU A 107 2.93 -0.06 -7.79
N VAL A 108 1.65 -0.32 -8.09
CA VAL A 108 0.85 0.53 -8.96
C VAL A 108 0.66 1.93 -8.36
N ALA A 109 0.39 2.02 -7.06
CA ALA A 109 0.25 3.31 -6.36
C ALA A 109 1.54 4.13 -6.44
N MET A 110 2.70 3.50 -6.20
CA MET A 110 4.02 4.14 -6.32
C MET A 110 4.27 4.64 -7.74
N MET A 111 4.02 3.83 -8.77
CA MET A 111 4.20 4.25 -10.17
C MET A 111 3.28 5.41 -10.57
N LYS A 112 2.06 5.47 -10.01
CA LYS A 112 1.13 6.58 -10.24
C LYS A 112 1.57 7.86 -9.56
N LEU A 113 2.05 7.78 -8.31
CA LEU A 113 2.54 8.94 -7.56
C LEU A 113 3.81 9.52 -8.19
N LYS A 114 4.69 8.68 -8.73
CA LYS A 114 5.84 9.10 -9.56
C LYS A 114 5.45 9.77 -10.87
N GLY A 115 4.18 9.70 -11.28
CA GLY A 115 3.69 10.24 -12.54
C GLY A 115 4.04 9.42 -13.78
N GLY A 116 4.62 8.22 -13.62
CA GLY A 116 5.03 7.36 -14.72
C GLY A 116 6.26 6.50 -14.43
N PHE A 117 6.75 5.82 -15.47
CA PHE A 117 8.00 5.08 -15.44
C PHE A 117 8.77 5.28 -16.75
N SER A 118 10.09 5.20 -16.66
CA SER A 118 10.97 5.20 -17.84
C SER A 118 11.10 3.78 -18.39
N LEU A 119 10.77 3.56 -19.66
CA LEU A 119 11.07 2.30 -20.32
C LEU A 119 12.59 2.18 -20.60
N PRO A 120 13.12 0.95 -20.74
CA PRO A 120 14.45 0.72 -21.30
C PRO A 120 14.54 1.42 -22.66
N GLY A 121 15.34 2.49 -22.76
CA GLY A 121 15.37 3.42 -23.90
C GLY A 121 15.03 4.88 -23.58
N GLY A 122 14.80 5.22 -22.30
CA GLY A 122 14.72 6.62 -21.82
C GLY A 122 13.39 7.33 -22.08
N LYS A 123 12.44 6.68 -22.75
CA LYS A 123 11.11 7.26 -23.01
C LYS A 123 10.26 7.26 -21.73
N TRP A 124 9.88 8.44 -21.27
CA TRP A 124 8.96 8.60 -20.14
C TRP A 124 7.54 8.23 -20.56
N VAL A 125 6.94 7.25 -19.88
CA VAL A 125 5.54 6.84 -20.09
C VAL A 125 4.74 7.17 -18.85
N ARG A 126 3.70 8.00 -19.02
CA ARG A 126 2.77 8.32 -17.94
C ARG A 126 1.97 7.08 -17.57
N PHE A 127 1.82 6.83 -16.27
CA PHE A 127 1.04 5.69 -15.82
C PHE A 127 -0.44 5.92 -16.12
N PRO A 128 -1.12 4.99 -16.81
CA PRO A 128 -2.51 5.19 -17.20
C PRO A 128 -3.43 5.14 -15.98
N THR A 129 -4.42 6.03 -15.95
CA THR A 129 -5.59 5.88 -15.08
C THR A 129 -6.73 5.37 -15.94
N TRP A 130 -7.17 4.14 -15.67
CA TRP A 130 -8.18 3.47 -16.50
C TRP A 130 -9.10 2.64 -15.62
N GLY A 131 -10.42 2.80 -15.81
CA GLY A 131 -11.40 2.26 -14.89
C GLY A 131 -12.83 2.30 -15.42
N PRO A 132 -13.16 1.52 -16.45
CA PRO A 132 -14.53 1.46 -16.94
C PRO A 132 -15.47 0.86 -15.87
N PRO A 133 -16.76 1.19 -15.85
CA PRO A 133 -17.69 0.74 -14.81
C PRO A 133 -17.74 -0.78 -14.61
N TRP A 134 -17.60 -1.57 -15.69
CA TRP A 134 -17.58 -3.04 -15.64
C TRP A 134 -16.38 -3.61 -14.89
N LEU A 135 -15.31 -2.83 -14.71
CA LEU A 135 -14.12 -3.26 -13.99
C LEU A 135 -14.44 -3.55 -12.52
N ASN A 136 -15.40 -2.85 -11.92
CA ASN A 136 -15.81 -3.11 -10.54
C ASN A 136 -16.39 -4.52 -10.37
N SER A 137 -17.20 -4.98 -11.33
CA SER A 137 -17.72 -6.35 -11.34
C SER A 137 -16.60 -7.38 -11.47
N VAL A 138 -15.57 -7.09 -12.26
CA VAL A 138 -14.39 -7.96 -12.39
C VAL A 138 -13.59 -8.05 -11.10
N LYS A 139 -13.39 -6.93 -10.38
CA LYS A 139 -12.71 -6.96 -9.08
C LYS A 139 -13.45 -7.86 -8.08
N VAL A 140 -14.77 -7.75 -8.03
CA VAL A 140 -15.61 -8.57 -7.16
C VAL A 140 -15.52 -10.05 -7.55
N LEU A 141 -15.57 -10.35 -8.86
CA LEU A 141 -15.41 -11.71 -9.37
C LEU A 141 -14.03 -12.29 -9.02
N LEU A 142 -12.95 -11.52 -9.18
CA LEU A 142 -11.60 -11.93 -8.80
C LEU A 142 -11.47 -12.16 -7.30
N LEU A 143 -12.12 -11.36 -6.47
CA LEU A 143 -12.15 -11.57 -5.02
C LEU A 143 -12.82 -12.90 -4.67
N PHE A 144 -13.99 -13.19 -5.26
CA PHE A 144 -14.65 -14.48 -5.08
C PHE A 144 -13.83 -15.65 -5.64
N ALA A 145 -13.13 -15.46 -6.76
CA ALA A 145 -12.20 -16.46 -7.28
C ALA A 145 -11.06 -16.75 -6.30
N CYS A 146 -10.48 -15.72 -5.67
CA CYS A 146 -9.46 -15.90 -4.64
C CYS A 146 -10.01 -16.69 -3.44
N LEU A 147 -11.21 -16.35 -2.95
CA LEU A 147 -11.86 -17.12 -1.88
C LEU A 147 -12.16 -18.57 -2.31
N GLY A 148 -12.53 -18.78 -3.57
CA GLY A 148 -12.69 -20.11 -4.17
C GLY A 148 -11.40 -20.90 -4.19
N PHE A 149 -10.27 -20.29 -4.56
CA PHE A 149 -8.95 -20.94 -4.52
C PHE A 149 -8.52 -21.32 -3.10
N ILE A 150 -8.81 -20.48 -2.10
CA ILE A 150 -8.58 -20.82 -0.69
C ILE A 150 -9.44 -22.01 -0.27
N TRP A 151 -10.71 -22.06 -0.70
CA TRP A 151 -11.58 -23.17 -0.38
C TRP A 151 -11.14 -24.48 -1.06
N LEU A 152 -10.76 -24.41 -2.35
CA LEU A 152 -10.25 -25.57 -3.10
C LEU A 152 -8.93 -26.07 -2.55
N SER A 153 -8.03 -25.18 -2.10
CA SER A 153 -6.79 -25.60 -1.46
C SER A 153 -7.01 -26.28 -0.11
N ILE A 154 -8.17 -26.12 0.54
CA ILE A 154 -8.52 -26.88 1.74
C ILE A 154 -9.06 -28.28 1.38
N GLN A 155 -9.81 -28.40 0.29
CA GLN A 155 -10.37 -29.67 -0.17
C GLN A 155 -9.29 -30.60 -0.75
N GLU A 156 -8.35 -30.02 -1.49
CA GLU A 156 -7.20 -30.71 -2.07
C GLU A 156 -5.89 -30.04 -1.61
N PRO A 157 -5.46 -30.23 -0.35
CA PRO A 157 -4.27 -29.58 0.20
C PRO A 157 -3.01 -29.86 -0.61
N THR A 158 -2.87 -31.06 -1.15
CA THR A 158 -1.69 -31.50 -1.91
C THR A 158 -1.55 -30.82 -3.27
N ASN A 159 -2.58 -30.14 -3.77
CA ASN A 159 -2.57 -29.55 -5.09
C ASN A 159 -2.06 -28.09 -5.05
N GLU A 160 -0.78 -27.92 -5.38
CA GLU A 160 -0.12 -26.61 -5.44
C GLU A 160 -0.76 -25.63 -6.44
N GLN A 161 -1.48 -26.13 -7.45
CA GLN A 161 -2.05 -25.29 -8.51
C GLN A 161 -3.06 -24.29 -7.95
N TRP A 162 -3.79 -24.65 -6.89
CA TRP A 162 -4.74 -23.75 -6.23
C TRP A 162 -4.03 -22.57 -5.54
N ILE A 163 -2.85 -22.82 -4.98
CA ILE A 163 -2.02 -21.79 -4.35
C ILE A 163 -1.46 -20.84 -5.43
N TYR A 164 -0.90 -21.37 -6.51
CA TYR A 164 -0.42 -20.52 -7.61
C TYR A 164 -1.56 -19.74 -8.29
N GLY A 165 -2.74 -20.35 -8.42
CA GLY A 165 -3.96 -19.68 -8.86
C GLY A 165 -4.36 -18.51 -7.96
N LEU A 166 -4.31 -18.70 -6.63
CA LEU A 166 -4.52 -17.63 -5.66
C LEU A 166 -3.52 -16.49 -5.84
N ILE A 167 -2.23 -16.79 -6.01
CA ILE A 167 -1.19 -15.76 -6.22
C ILE A 167 -1.47 -14.95 -7.49
N ALA A 168 -1.72 -15.63 -8.61
CA ALA A 168 -1.99 -14.98 -9.89
C ALA A 168 -3.24 -14.09 -9.82
N CYS A 169 -4.33 -14.59 -9.22
CA CYS A 169 -5.55 -13.82 -9.07
C CYS A 169 -5.42 -12.67 -8.07
N ALA A 170 -4.74 -12.85 -6.94
CA ALA A 170 -4.54 -11.81 -5.93
C ALA A 170 -3.63 -10.69 -6.43
N THR A 171 -2.54 -11.03 -7.14
CA THR A 171 -1.66 -10.04 -7.78
C THR A 171 -2.41 -9.25 -8.85
N LEU A 172 -3.17 -9.91 -9.72
CA LEU A 172 -4.02 -9.25 -10.72
C LEU A 172 -5.07 -8.35 -10.05
N LEU A 173 -5.73 -8.85 -9.00
CA LEU A 173 -6.72 -8.10 -8.25
C LEU A 173 -6.12 -6.82 -7.67
N GLY A 174 -4.92 -6.88 -7.05
CA GLY A 174 -4.28 -5.68 -6.52
C GLY A 174 -3.93 -4.64 -7.60
N ILE A 175 -3.51 -5.07 -8.79
CA ILE A 175 -3.28 -4.16 -9.93
C ILE A 175 -4.60 -3.48 -10.32
N LEU A 176 -5.65 -4.26 -10.57
CA LEU A 176 -6.95 -3.74 -10.99
C LEU A 176 -7.65 -2.94 -9.89
N PHE A 177 -7.34 -3.20 -8.62
CA PHE A 177 -7.87 -2.47 -7.48
C PHE A 177 -7.43 -1.01 -7.50
N VAL A 178 -6.15 -0.75 -7.76
CA VAL A 178 -5.54 0.60 -7.73
C VAL A 178 -5.60 1.31 -9.09
N LEU A 179 -5.62 0.57 -10.20
CA LEU A 179 -5.63 1.12 -11.57
C LEU A 179 -6.72 2.17 -11.89
N PRO A 180 -7.97 2.07 -11.41
CA PRO A 180 -9.00 3.06 -11.71
C PRO A 180 -8.94 4.32 -10.82
N ILE A 181 -8.14 4.29 -9.75
CA ILE A 181 -8.13 5.37 -8.76
C ILE A 181 -7.27 6.54 -9.26
N GLY A 182 -7.77 7.77 -9.13
CA GLY A 182 -7.08 8.98 -9.58
C GLY A 182 -5.91 9.39 -8.68
N GLY A 183 -4.96 10.16 -9.22
CA GLY A 183 -3.79 10.65 -8.48
C GLY A 183 -4.13 11.44 -7.22
N ALA A 184 -5.22 12.24 -7.27
CA ALA A 184 -5.68 13.03 -6.12
C ALA A 184 -6.13 12.17 -4.92
N ASP A 185 -6.63 10.95 -5.18
CA ASP A 185 -7.11 10.05 -4.13
C ASP A 185 -6.05 9.02 -3.70
N MET A 186 -4.87 9.02 -4.33
CA MET A 186 -3.80 8.07 -4.02
C MET A 186 -3.41 8.04 -2.54
N PRO A 187 -3.34 9.17 -1.79
CA PRO A 187 -3.02 9.11 -0.37
C PRO A 187 -3.96 8.20 0.45
N VAL A 188 -5.26 8.23 0.14
CA VAL A 188 -6.27 7.36 0.79
C VAL A 188 -5.99 5.89 0.47
N VAL A 189 -5.64 5.59 -0.78
CA VAL A 189 -5.32 4.23 -1.22
C VAL A 189 -4.06 3.71 -0.54
N VAL A 190 -3.02 4.54 -0.41
CA VAL A 190 -1.77 4.18 0.28
C VAL A 190 -2.06 3.86 1.75
N SER A 191 -2.90 4.65 2.42
CA SER A 191 -3.34 4.37 3.79
C SER A 191 -4.15 3.07 3.90
N LEU A 192 -5.04 2.80 2.94
CA LEU A 192 -5.81 1.56 2.91
C LEU A 192 -4.91 0.34 2.71
N LEU A 193 -3.99 0.41 1.76
CA LEU A 193 -2.99 -0.64 1.54
C LEU A 193 -2.12 -0.83 2.78
N ASN A 194 -1.85 0.22 3.56
CA ASN A 194 -1.10 0.12 4.82
C ASN A 194 -1.87 -0.61 5.92
N SER A 195 -3.19 -0.45 5.94
CA SER A 195 -4.02 -1.32 6.77
C SER A 195 -3.95 -2.77 6.32
N LEU A 196 -4.04 -3.01 5.01
CA LEU A 196 -4.02 -4.36 4.45
C LEU A 196 -2.69 -5.09 4.72
N SER A 197 -1.54 -4.41 4.67
CA SER A 197 -0.26 -5.03 5.06
C SER A 197 -0.26 -5.47 6.54
N GLY A 198 -0.80 -4.64 7.44
CA GLY A 198 -0.96 -4.98 8.85
C GLY A 198 -1.85 -6.21 9.05
N ILE A 199 -2.99 -6.25 8.36
CA ILE A 199 -3.90 -7.41 8.38
C ILE A 199 -3.21 -8.66 7.83
N ALA A 200 -2.46 -8.56 6.73
CA ALA A 200 -1.67 -9.67 6.19
C ALA A 200 -0.64 -10.19 7.21
N ALA A 201 0.09 -9.28 7.88
CA ALA A 201 1.04 -9.65 8.94
C ALA A 201 0.35 -10.32 10.13
N ALA A 202 -0.86 -9.90 10.49
CA ALA A 202 -1.65 -10.56 11.54
C ALA A 202 -2.03 -11.99 11.15
N PHE A 203 -2.47 -12.21 9.90
CA PHE A 203 -2.72 -13.56 9.39
C PHE A 203 -1.45 -14.41 9.36
N THR A 204 -0.32 -13.87 8.92
CA THR A 204 0.99 -14.55 9.03
C THR A 204 1.33 -14.89 10.49
N GLY A 205 0.97 -14.03 11.43
CA GLY A 205 1.09 -14.30 12.86
C GLY A 205 0.28 -15.53 13.31
N PHE A 206 -0.94 -15.71 12.80
CA PHE A 206 -1.71 -16.93 13.04
C PHE A 206 -1.10 -18.15 12.36
N VAL A 207 -0.57 -18.00 11.14
CA VAL A 207 0.12 -19.09 10.42
C VAL A 207 1.32 -19.61 11.22
N LEU A 208 2.13 -18.71 11.78
CA LEU A 208 3.34 -19.06 12.53
C LEU A 208 3.11 -19.21 14.05
N MET A 209 1.87 -19.06 14.52
CA MET A 209 1.54 -19.00 15.95
C MET A 209 2.40 -17.99 16.74
N ASN A 210 2.64 -16.81 16.14
CA ASN A 210 3.50 -15.76 16.68
C ASN A 210 2.68 -14.55 17.18
N ASN A 211 2.60 -14.42 18.50
CA ASN A 211 1.87 -13.34 19.17
C ASN A 211 2.35 -11.93 18.80
N VAL A 212 3.64 -11.73 18.54
CA VAL A 212 4.18 -10.42 18.17
C VAL A 212 3.62 -9.98 16.83
N LEU A 213 3.57 -10.88 15.84
CA LEU A 213 2.99 -10.58 14.52
C LEU A 213 1.48 -10.35 14.59
N ILE A 214 0.76 -11.13 15.40
CA ILE A 214 -0.69 -10.96 15.60
C ILE A 214 -0.98 -9.57 16.20
N ILE A 215 -0.29 -9.20 17.28
CA ILE A 215 -0.51 -7.93 17.99
C ILE A 215 -0.07 -6.74 17.13
N ALA A 216 1.15 -6.78 16.57
CA ALA A 216 1.65 -5.68 15.76
C ALA A 216 0.83 -5.52 14.46
N GLY A 217 0.53 -6.62 13.77
CA GLY A 217 -0.24 -6.61 12.53
C GLY A 217 -1.66 -6.09 12.73
N SER A 218 -2.37 -6.57 13.76
CA SER A 218 -3.72 -6.10 14.06
C SER A 218 -3.76 -4.62 14.47
N MET A 219 -2.77 -4.14 15.23
CA MET A 219 -2.63 -2.74 15.59
C MET A 219 -2.42 -1.84 14.37
N VAL A 220 -1.50 -2.22 13.47
CA VAL A 220 -1.24 -1.48 12.21
C VAL A 220 -2.47 -1.52 11.31
N GLY A 221 -3.11 -2.68 11.18
CA GLY A 221 -4.32 -2.85 10.40
C GLY A 221 -5.44 -1.93 10.85
N ALA A 222 -5.75 -1.91 12.15
CA ALA A 222 -6.81 -1.07 12.71
C ALA A 222 -6.48 0.43 12.60
N ALA A 223 -5.26 0.83 12.96
CA ALA A 223 -4.81 2.21 12.86
C ALA A 223 -4.84 2.73 11.41
N GLY A 224 -4.44 1.90 10.44
CA GLY A 224 -4.51 2.22 9.02
C GLY A 224 -5.93 2.39 8.49
N LEU A 225 -6.91 1.59 8.95
CA LEU A 225 -8.32 1.81 8.57
C LEU A 225 -8.84 3.13 9.13
N ILE A 226 -8.56 3.41 10.40
CA ILE A 226 -8.97 4.67 11.05
C ILE A 226 -8.37 5.86 10.30
N LEU A 227 -7.07 5.80 9.97
CA LEU A 227 -6.40 6.85 9.19
C LEU A 227 -7.07 7.03 7.82
N THR A 228 -7.38 5.93 7.13
CA THR A 228 -8.09 5.95 5.85
C THR A 228 -9.43 6.68 5.96
N PHE A 229 -10.23 6.40 7.00
CA PHE A 229 -11.50 7.09 7.22
C PHE A 229 -11.35 8.58 7.53
N ILE A 230 -10.35 8.94 8.35
CA ILE A 230 -10.06 10.34 8.68
C ILE A 230 -9.64 11.11 7.41
N MET A 231 -8.82 10.50 6.56
CA MET A 231 -8.39 11.08 5.28
C MET A 231 -9.56 11.26 4.32
N CYS A 232 -10.42 10.24 4.16
CA CYS A 232 -11.66 10.34 3.37
C CYS A 232 -12.52 11.53 3.83
N LYS A 233 -12.75 11.64 5.14
CA LYS A 233 -13.53 12.73 5.73
C LYS A 233 -12.88 14.10 5.49
N ALA A 234 -11.57 14.21 5.64
CA ALA A 234 -10.83 15.45 5.39
C ALA A 234 -10.89 15.88 3.91
N MET A 235 -10.99 14.92 2.99
CA MET A 235 -11.13 15.15 1.55
C MET A 235 -12.58 15.34 1.10
N ASN A 236 -13.56 15.32 2.01
CA ASN A 236 -14.99 15.37 1.72
C ASN A 236 -15.45 14.30 0.70
N ARG A 237 -14.92 13.08 0.84
CA ARG A 237 -15.24 11.93 -0.02
C ARG A 237 -15.51 10.69 0.82
N GLU A 238 -16.41 9.83 0.37
CA GLU A 238 -16.60 8.53 1.00
C GLU A 238 -15.60 7.49 0.49
N LEU A 239 -15.24 6.52 1.33
CA LEU A 239 -14.34 5.42 0.93
C LEU A 239 -14.91 4.64 -0.28
N ARG A 240 -16.24 4.48 -0.34
CA ARG A 240 -16.92 3.83 -1.47
C ARG A 240 -16.68 4.57 -2.77
N ASP A 241 -16.74 5.91 -2.74
CA ASP A 241 -16.49 6.73 -3.92
C ASP A 241 -15.03 6.65 -4.37
N VAL A 242 -14.09 6.59 -3.43
CA VAL A 242 -12.66 6.44 -3.76
C VAL A 242 -12.37 5.10 -4.42
N LEU A 243 -13.03 4.02 -3.98
CA LEU A 243 -12.75 2.66 -4.47
C LEU A 243 -13.53 2.26 -5.73
N PHE A 244 -14.76 2.76 -5.89
CA PHE A 244 -15.70 2.28 -6.91
C PHE A 244 -16.16 3.35 -7.90
N LYS A 245 -15.97 4.66 -7.64
CA LYS A 245 -16.35 5.69 -8.61
C LYS A 245 -15.36 5.70 -9.77
N ALA A 246 -15.86 5.40 -10.97
CA ALA A 246 -15.06 5.35 -12.18
C ALA A 246 -14.52 6.74 -12.53
N PHE A 247 -13.21 6.84 -12.75
CA PHE A 247 -12.58 8.04 -13.27
C PHE A 247 -13.04 8.24 -14.73
N GLY A 248 -13.74 9.33 -15.01
CA GLY A 248 -14.28 9.63 -16.34
C GLY A 248 -15.74 9.22 -16.59
N GLY A 249 -16.45 8.71 -15.57
CA GLY A 249 -17.91 8.55 -15.63
C GLY A 249 -18.60 9.91 -15.56
N GLY A 250 -19.32 10.29 -16.62
CA GLY A 250 -19.93 11.59 -16.83
C GLY A 250 -20.72 12.11 -15.62
N SER A 251 -20.22 13.20 -15.05
CA SER A 251 -21.03 14.16 -14.31
C SER A 251 -21.06 15.43 -15.14
N ASP A 252 -22.26 15.98 -15.36
CA ASP A 252 -22.48 17.30 -15.93
C ASP A 252 -21.44 18.26 -15.37
N ARG A 253 -20.55 18.74 -16.25
CA ARG A 253 -19.69 19.87 -15.91
C ARG A 253 -20.64 21.04 -15.73
N GLU A 254 -20.91 21.43 -14.48
CA GLU A 254 -21.54 22.72 -14.22
C GLU A 254 -20.74 23.77 -14.99
N THR A 255 -21.40 24.39 -15.97
CA THR A 255 -20.83 25.50 -16.73
C THR A 255 -20.74 26.68 -15.77
N VAL A 256 -19.59 26.82 -15.12
CA VAL A 256 -19.34 27.93 -14.20
C VAL A 256 -19.27 29.22 -15.01
N THR A 257 -20.32 30.03 -14.97
CA THR A 257 -20.44 31.35 -15.62
C THR A 257 -19.78 32.47 -14.81
N ARG A 258 -18.69 32.19 -14.07
CA ARG A 258 -17.95 33.24 -13.35
C ARG A 258 -16.79 33.74 -14.19
N THR A 259 -16.72 35.05 -14.39
CA THR A 259 -15.55 35.73 -14.95
C THR A 259 -14.37 35.55 -14.00
N LYS A 260 -13.29 34.93 -14.47
CA LYS A 260 -12.04 34.84 -13.71
C LYS A 260 -11.39 36.23 -13.70
N VAL A 261 -11.32 36.86 -12.53
CA VAL A 261 -10.54 38.10 -12.34
C VAL A 261 -9.09 37.69 -12.09
N GLY A 262 -8.18 38.14 -12.95
CA GLY A 262 -6.75 38.05 -12.71
C GLY A 262 -6.25 39.33 -12.04
N SER A 263 -5.21 39.22 -11.23
CA SER A 263 -4.50 40.35 -10.63
C SER A 263 -3.02 40.19 -10.89
N ASP A 264 -2.34 41.31 -11.12
CA ASP A 264 -0.88 41.32 -11.29
C ASP A 264 -0.17 41.28 -9.93
N PRO A 265 1.08 40.79 -9.87
CA PRO A 265 1.83 40.69 -8.61
C PRO A 265 1.93 42.03 -7.85
N ASP A 266 2.09 43.15 -8.57
CA ASP A 266 2.18 44.48 -7.99
C ASP A 266 0.86 44.92 -7.31
N GLU A 267 -0.28 44.57 -7.91
CA GLU A 267 -1.60 44.86 -7.33
C GLU A 267 -1.80 44.09 -6.03
N VAL A 268 -1.37 42.83 -5.98
CA VAL A 268 -1.45 41.99 -4.77
C VAL A 268 -0.54 42.55 -3.67
N ALA A 269 0.66 43.01 -4.01
CA ALA A 269 1.58 43.62 -3.06
C ALA A 269 1.00 44.91 -2.44
N MET A 270 0.41 45.79 -3.25
CA MET A 270 -0.27 47.00 -2.76
C MET A 270 -1.44 46.67 -1.83
N LEU A 271 -2.18 45.61 -2.14
CA LEU A 271 -3.30 45.15 -1.31
C LEU A 271 -2.78 44.60 0.02
N CYS A 272 -1.64 43.90 0.00
CA CYS A 272 -0.99 43.36 1.20
C CYS A 272 -0.35 44.43 2.12
N ASP A 273 0.00 45.61 1.60
CA ASP A 273 0.53 46.73 2.42
C ASP A 273 -0.53 47.34 3.34
N GLY A 274 -1.81 47.29 2.92
CA GLY A 274 -2.93 47.89 3.65
C GLY A 274 -3.70 46.96 4.59
N ILE A 275 -3.36 45.67 4.67
CA ILE A 275 -4.12 44.69 5.47
C ILE A 275 -3.59 44.57 6.89
N ALA A 276 -4.52 44.55 7.86
CA ALA A 276 -4.19 44.27 9.26
C ALA A 276 -4.11 42.77 9.60
N LYS A 277 -4.62 41.90 8.71
CA LYS A 277 -4.65 40.45 8.93
C LYS A 277 -4.56 39.70 7.60
N CYS A 278 -3.54 38.88 7.46
CA CYS A 278 -3.37 37.96 6.34
C CYS A 278 -3.52 36.52 6.81
N ILE A 279 -4.23 35.69 6.03
CA ILE A 279 -4.30 34.24 6.25
C ILE A 279 -3.82 33.56 4.98
N ILE A 280 -2.65 32.93 5.06
CA ILE A 280 -2.08 32.15 3.96
C ILE A 280 -2.65 30.74 4.04
N VAL A 281 -3.32 30.28 2.98
CA VAL A 281 -3.86 28.91 2.87
C VAL A 281 -3.00 28.11 1.90
N PRO A 282 -1.99 27.38 2.38
CA PRO A 282 -1.11 26.60 1.51
C PRO A 282 -1.86 25.42 0.90
N GLY A 283 -1.49 25.07 -0.33
CA GLY A 283 -2.00 23.88 -1.03
C GLY A 283 -0.87 23.07 -1.67
N TYR A 284 -1.23 21.94 -2.28
CA TYR A 284 -0.26 21.05 -2.94
C TYR A 284 0.60 21.77 -3.99
N GLY A 285 0.03 22.77 -4.68
CA GLY A 285 0.75 23.57 -5.66
C GLY A 285 2.00 24.26 -5.10
N MET A 286 1.95 24.75 -3.85
CA MET A 286 3.09 25.39 -3.18
C MET A 286 4.27 24.43 -3.00
N ALA A 287 3.98 23.18 -2.62
CA ALA A 287 4.98 22.14 -2.44
C ALA A 287 5.57 21.67 -3.79
N VAL A 288 4.75 21.58 -4.84
CA VAL A 288 5.23 21.18 -6.19
C VAL A 288 6.11 22.26 -6.80
N SER A 289 5.79 23.55 -6.63
CA SER A 289 6.62 24.65 -7.11
C SER A 289 7.81 24.96 -6.21
N GLN A 290 7.99 24.23 -5.11
CA GLN A 290 9.06 24.46 -4.12
C GLN A 290 9.09 25.89 -3.57
N CYS A 291 7.93 26.56 -3.49
CA CYS A 291 7.88 27.97 -3.13
C CYS A 291 7.68 28.24 -1.63
N GLN A 292 7.75 27.20 -0.79
CA GLN A 292 7.58 27.33 0.66
C GLN A 292 8.59 28.30 1.32
N HIS A 293 9.79 28.46 0.75
CA HIS A 293 10.80 29.38 1.25
C HIS A 293 10.42 30.83 0.97
N GLN A 294 9.95 31.12 -0.24
CA GLN A 294 9.48 32.45 -0.65
C GLN A 294 8.21 32.84 0.10
N VAL A 295 7.29 31.89 0.34
CA VAL A 295 6.11 32.15 1.16
C VAL A 295 6.49 32.46 2.61
N ARG A 296 7.54 31.81 3.14
CA ARG A 296 8.08 32.12 4.47
C ARG A 296 8.68 33.53 4.51
N GLU A 297 9.53 33.87 3.55
CA GLU A 297 10.11 35.22 3.43
C GLU A 297 9.02 36.29 3.31
N PHE A 298 7.97 36.02 2.52
CA PHE A 298 6.83 36.92 2.40
C PHE A 298 6.06 37.08 3.70
N ALA A 299 5.86 35.99 4.46
CA ALA A 299 5.22 36.06 5.77
C ALA A 299 6.08 36.85 6.78
N GLU A 300 7.40 36.67 6.76
CA GLU A 300 8.35 37.43 7.59
C GLU A 300 8.35 38.94 7.27
N ILE A 301 8.07 39.34 6.02
CA ILE A 301 7.94 40.75 5.63
C ILE A 301 6.62 41.37 6.13
N LEU A 302 5.57 40.56 6.28
CA LEU A 302 4.24 41.01 6.73
C LEU A 302 4.06 41.05 8.25
N GLU A 303 4.94 40.39 9.01
CA GLU A 303 4.97 40.44 10.49
C GLU A 303 5.68 41.71 11.01
#